data_AF-A0A3P7HZD0-F1
#
_entry.id   AF-A0A3P7HZD0-F1
#
_cell.length_a   1.000
_cell.length_b   1.000
_cell.length_c   1.000
_cell.angle_alpha   90.00
_cell.angle_beta   90.00
_cell.angle_gamma   90.00
#
_symmetry.space_group_name_H-M   'P 1'
#
loop_
_entity.id
_entity.type
_entity.pdbx_description
1 polymer ?
#
loop_
_entity_poly.entity_id
_entity_poly.type
_entity_poly.pdbx_seq_one_letter_code
_entity_poly.pdbx_strand_id
1 'polypeptide(L)'
;MAGHIESFKPVPFRDKVAEGQAELLVCHDMKGGYLDEESDEGIIVTPESPNPYVFLNWWNIDVFCYFSHNFVTIPPTGYTNIAHDHGCLVLGTFITEGKGGAKLCEQFLTSEETVRKTVQSLVCVTQRYNFDGWLVNIENKVLIQQLNNLKLFLRLLTDTMRKSVGFSRVIWYDAVTASGKLHWQNKLNELNKVWYDCCDGIYLNYNWNDEALLSSADFGTLNKIYVGIDVFARGCIGR
;
A
#
# COMPACT_ATOMS: atom_id res chain seq x y z
N MET A 1 -24.47 -8.16 25.48
CA MET A 1 -24.95 -8.52 24.13
C MET A 1 -23.73 -8.77 23.28
N ALA A 2 -23.48 -10.03 22.91
CA ALA A 2 -22.40 -10.38 21.99
C ALA A 2 -22.83 -9.91 20.60
N GLY A 3 -22.14 -8.90 20.05
CA GLY A 3 -22.36 -8.46 18.68
C GLY A 3 -22.05 -9.60 17.74
N HIS A 4 -22.99 -9.92 16.84
CA HIS A 4 -22.69 -10.76 15.68
C HIS A 4 -21.56 -10.09 14.90
N ILE A 5 -20.40 -10.74 14.89
CA ILE A 5 -19.37 -10.48 13.88
C ILE A 5 -19.97 -11.08 12.61
N GLU A 6 -20.46 -10.24 11.71
CA GLU A 6 -20.83 -10.71 10.37
C GLU A 6 -19.65 -11.50 9.82
N SER A 7 -19.91 -12.76 9.48
CA SER A 7 -18.91 -13.62 8.87
C SER A 7 -18.36 -12.93 7.63
N PHE A 8 -17.05 -12.77 7.56
CA PHE A 8 -16.31 -12.27 6.39
C PHE A 8 -16.93 -12.87 5.12
N LYS A 9 -17.66 -12.06 4.35
CA LYS A 9 -18.15 -12.50 3.04
C LYS A 9 -16.92 -12.63 2.16
N PRO A 10 -16.62 -13.81 1.60
CA PRO A 10 -15.52 -13.93 0.66
C PRO A 10 -15.82 -13.02 -0.52
N VAL A 11 -15.03 -11.95 -0.65
CA VAL A 11 -15.05 -11.10 -1.84
C VAL A 11 -14.74 -11.99 -3.04
N PRO A 12 -15.51 -11.94 -4.14
CA PRO A 12 -15.15 -12.61 -5.38
C PRO A 12 -13.96 -11.85 -6.01
N PHE A 13 -12.79 -12.01 -5.41
CA PHE A 13 -11.58 -11.31 -5.80
C PHE A 13 -11.07 -11.85 -7.13
N ARG A 14 -10.67 -10.93 -8.02
CA ARG A 14 -10.01 -11.25 -9.29
C ARG A 14 -8.54 -11.48 -9.03
N ASP A 15 -8.18 -12.70 -8.61
CA ASP A 15 -6.79 -13.06 -8.28
C ASP A 15 -5.92 -13.29 -9.53
N LYS A 16 -5.69 -12.21 -10.28
CA LYS A 16 -4.85 -12.20 -11.47
C LYS A 16 -3.41 -12.66 -11.18
N VAL A 17 -2.90 -12.42 -9.97
CA VAL A 17 -1.58 -12.92 -9.56
C VAL A 17 -1.55 -14.45 -9.58
N ALA A 18 -2.58 -15.12 -9.05
CA ALA A 18 -2.69 -16.58 -9.09
C ALA A 18 -2.81 -17.12 -10.53
N GLU A 19 -3.40 -16.33 -11.43
CA GLU A 19 -3.52 -16.64 -12.86
C GLU A 19 -2.27 -16.26 -13.70
N GLY A 20 -1.24 -15.69 -13.07
CA GLY A 20 -0.02 -15.22 -13.75
C GLY A 20 -0.22 -14.00 -14.64
N GLN A 21 -1.32 -13.26 -14.47
CA GLN A 21 -1.64 -12.04 -15.20
C GLN A 21 -1.12 -10.80 -14.46
N ALA A 22 -0.98 -9.69 -15.21
CA ALA A 22 -0.64 -8.40 -14.63
C ALA A 22 -1.84 -7.78 -13.90
N GLU A 23 -1.56 -7.14 -12.77
CA GLU A 23 -2.53 -6.34 -12.00
C GLU A 23 -2.33 -4.85 -12.26
N LEU A 24 -3.43 -4.09 -12.26
CA LEU A 24 -3.41 -2.62 -12.26
C LEU A 24 -3.75 -2.08 -10.86
N LEU A 25 -2.81 -1.33 -10.28
CA LEU A 25 -2.99 -0.60 -9.03
C LEU A 25 -3.27 0.88 -9.33
N VAL A 26 -4.35 1.43 -8.77
CA VAL A 26 -4.60 2.87 -8.71
C VAL A 26 -4.30 3.39 -7.32
N CYS A 27 -3.43 4.39 -7.22
CA CYS A 27 -3.09 5.06 -5.98
C CYS A 27 -3.77 6.43 -5.95
N HIS A 28 -4.81 6.57 -5.14
CA HIS A 28 -5.56 7.81 -4.96
C HIS A 28 -4.80 8.73 -4.01
N ASP A 29 -4.14 9.76 -4.54
CA ASP A 29 -3.44 10.81 -3.78
C ASP A 29 -4.07 12.20 -4.06
N MET A 30 -5.39 12.32 -3.88
CA MET A 30 -6.08 13.59 -4.12
C MET A 30 -6.03 14.46 -2.87
N LYS A 31 -5.51 15.68 -2.97
CA LYS A 31 -5.46 16.69 -1.88
C LYS A 31 -4.90 16.15 -0.55
N GLY A 32 -4.02 15.14 -0.60
CA GLY A 32 -3.42 14.53 0.59
C GLY A 32 -4.32 13.54 1.32
N GLY A 33 -5.44 13.10 0.73
CA GLY A 33 -6.42 12.17 1.28
C GLY A 33 -7.40 12.82 2.26
N TYR A 34 -8.37 12.04 2.73
CA TYR A 34 -9.51 12.44 3.59
C TYR A 34 -10.16 13.73 3.12
N LEU A 35 -10.89 13.63 2.01
CA LEU A 35 -11.56 14.78 1.41
C LEU A 35 -12.81 15.17 2.23
N ASP A 36 -13.12 16.47 2.27
CA ASP A 36 -14.25 17.00 3.06
C ASP A 36 -15.60 16.38 2.66
N GLU A 37 -15.74 15.97 1.40
CA GLU A 37 -16.92 15.32 0.83
C GLU A 37 -17.06 13.82 1.15
N GLU A 38 -16.06 13.18 1.76
CA GLU A 38 -16.07 11.75 2.03
C GLU A 38 -16.71 11.43 3.39
N SER A 39 -17.54 10.38 3.42
CA SER A 39 -18.18 9.86 4.62
C SER A 39 -18.24 8.32 4.60
N ASP A 40 -18.63 7.72 5.72
CA ASP A 40 -18.82 6.27 5.80
C ASP A 40 -19.96 5.78 4.89
N GLU A 41 -20.89 6.68 4.57
CA GLU A 41 -22.04 6.50 3.69
C GLU A 41 -21.72 6.79 2.22
N GLY A 42 -20.46 7.11 1.92
CA GLY A 42 -19.98 7.47 0.58
C GLY A 42 -19.81 8.98 0.41
N ILE A 43 -20.01 9.45 -0.82
CA ILE A 43 -19.84 10.86 -1.18
C ILE A 43 -21.21 11.45 -1.49
N ILE A 44 -21.57 12.52 -0.78
CA ILE A 44 -22.77 13.31 -1.08
C ILE A 44 -22.32 14.53 -1.86
N VAL A 45 -22.77 14.62 -3.11
CA VAL A 45 -22.51 15.80 -3.96
C VAL A 45 -23.35 16.96 -3.44
N THR A 46 -22.70 18.00 -2.92
CA THR A 46 -23.35 19.24 -2.49
C THR A 46 -22.90 20.43 -3.35
N PRO A 47 -23.66 21.54 -3.39
CA PRO A 47 -23.20 22.76 -4.06
C PRO A 47 -21.86 23.31 -3.54
N GLU A 48 -21.50 23.02 -2.29
CA GLU A 48 -20.26 23.44 -1.63
C GLU A 48 -19.06 22.57 -2.04
N SER A 49 -19.27 21.33 -2.50
CA SER A 49 -18.25 20.48 -3.12
C SER A 49 -18.71 20.02 -4.51
N PRO A 50 -18.62 20.91 -5.52
CA PRO A 50 -19.22 20.67 -6.83
C PRO A 50 -18.49 19.60 -7.66
N ASN A 51 -17.25 19.24 -7.29
CA ASN A 51 -16.41 18.30 -8.04
C ASN A 51 -15.67 17.36 -7.09
N PRO A 52 -16.38 16.45 -6.39
CA PRO A 52 -15.72 15.48 -5.54
C PRO A 52 -14.92 14.48 -6.38
N TYR A 53 -13.89 13.89 -5.79
CA TYR A 53 -13.21 12.77 -6.44
C TYR A 53 -14.13 11.54 -6.41
N VAL A 54 -14.54 11.06 -7.59
CA VAL A 54 -15.32 9.83 -7.71
C VAL A 54 -14.61 8.92 -8.70
N PHE A 55 -14.18 7.76 -8.23
CA PHE A 55 -13.62 6.73 -9.11
C PHE A 55 -14.75 5.83 -9.65
N LEU A 56 -14.82 5.69 -10.97
CA LEU A 56 -15.90 4.97 -11.65
C LEU A 56 -15.45 3.67 -12.34
N ASN A 57 -14.16 3.52 -12.64
CA ASN A 57 -13.65 2.45 -13.49
C ASN A 57 -13.17 1.22 -12.69
N TRP A 58 -13.92 0.80 -11.67
CA TRP A 58 -13.56 -0.29 -10.76
C TRP A 58 -13.30 -1.62 -11.48
N TRP A 59 -14.01 -1.89 -12.58
CA TRP A 59 -13.81 -3.09 -13.40
C TRP A 59 -12.45 -3.12 -14.13
N ASN A 60 -11.77 -1.98 -14.28
CA ASN A 60 -10.49 -1.89 -15.00
C ASN A 60 -9.27 -2.06 -14.08
N ILE A 61 -9.44 -2.02 -12.76
CA ILE A 61 -8.35 -2.08 -11.79
C ILE A 61 -8.47 -3.32 -10.91
N ASP A 62 -7.36 -3.74 -10.32
CA ASP A 62 -7.31 -4.91 -9.45
C ASP A 62 -7.08 -4.50 -8.00
N VAL A 63 -6.31 -3.42 -7.79
CA VAL A 63 -6.00 -2.86 -6.48
C VAL A 63 -6.24 -1.36 -6.46
N PHE A 64 -6.93 -0.86 -5.44
CA PHE A 64 -7.10 0.55 -5.15
C PHE A 64 -6.40 0.89 -3.84
N CYS A 65 -5.39 1.73 -3.87
CA CYS A 65 -4.75 2.26 -2.68
C CYS A 65 -5.34 3.63 -2.37
N TYR A 66 -5.97 3.76 -1.21
CA TYR A 66 -6.36 5.05 -0.66
C TYR A 66 -5.14 5.66 0.04
N PHE A 67 -4.50 6.61 -0.64
CA PHE A 67 -3.25 7.22 -0.21
C PHE A 67 -3.51 8.52 0.56
N SER A 68 -2.74 8.72 1.61
CA SER A 68 -2.69 9.98 2.34
C SER A 68 -1.30 10.14 2.96
N HIS A 69 -0.99 11.35 3.41
CA HIS A 69 0.26 11.66 4.13
C HIS A 69 0.16 11.43 5.64
N ASN A 70 -0.93 10.82 6.12
CA ASN A 70 -1.08 10.46 7.53
C ASN A 70 -0.35 9.15 7.86
N PHE A 71 0.29 9.08 9.02
CA PHE A 71 1.08 7.90 9.46
C PHE A 71 0.38 6.56 9.22
N VAL A 72 -0.91 6.50 9.56
CA VAL A 72 -1.80 5.38 9.24
C VAL A 72 -3.05 5.93 8.58
N THR A 73 -3.35 5.44 7.39
CA THR A 73 -4.52 5.82 6.60
C THR A 73 -5.45 4.62 6.46
N ILE A 74 -6.64 4.75 7.03
CA ILE A 74 -7.75 3.80 6.89
C ILE A 74 -8.61 4.26 5.70
N PRO A 75 -8.83 3.45 4.65
CA PRO A 75 -9.71 3.80 3.54
C PRO A 75 -11.15 4.06 4.01
N PRO A 76 -11.84 5.08 3.48
CA PRO A 76 -13.25 5.29 3.80
C PRO A 76 -14.11 4.09 3.39
N THR A 77 -15.05 3.71 4.24
CA THR A 77 -15.86 2.50 4.09
C THR A 77 -16.62 2.45 2.75
N GLY A 78 -17.08 3.61 2.25
CA GLY A 78 -17.76 3.72 0.96
C GLY A 78 -16.90 3.25 -0.23
N TYR A 79 -15.61 3.59 -0.27
CA TYR A 79 -14.70 3.10 -1.32
C TYR A 79 -14.45 1.60 -1.19
N THR A 80 -14.22 1.13 0.04
CA THR A 80 -14.01 -0.30 0.31
C THR A 80 -15.18 -1.14 -0.17
N ASN A 81 -16.41 -0.75 0.16
CA ASN A 81 -17.61 -1.47 -0.25
C ASN A 81 -17.76 -1.52 -1.78
N ILE A 82 -17.64 -0.38 -2.46
CA ILE A 82 -17.80 -0.32 -3.92
C ILE A 82 -16.69 -1.11 -4.63
N ALA A 83 -15.45 -1.04 -4.16
CA ALA A 83 -14.35 -1.81 -4.70
C ALA A 83 -14.57 -3.32 -4.54
N HIS A 84 -15.02 -3.76 -3.36
CA HIS A 84 -15.34 -5.16 -3.07
C HIS A 84 -16.47 -5.70 -3.94
N ASP A 85 -17.51 -4.89 -4.20
CA ASP A 85 -18.59 -5.24 -5.13
C ASP A 85 -18.08 -5.50 -6.56
N HIS A 86 -16.92 -4.93 -6.92
CA HIS A 86 -16.24 -5.13 -8.20
C HIS A 86 -15.04 -6.10 -8.11
N GLY A 87 -14.87 -6.81 -6.99
CA GLY A 87 -13.76 -7.74 -6.78
C GLY A 87 -12.38 -7.10 -6.82
N CYS A 88 -12.28 -5.81 -6.44
CA CYS A 88 -11.04 -5.04 -6.34
C CYS A 88 -10.61 -4.92 -4.87
N LEU A 89 -9.31 -5.10 -4.60
CA LEU A 89 -8.75 -4.94 -3.24
C LEU A 89 -8.57 -3.48 -2.90
N VAL A 90 -8.76 -3.13 -1.64
CA VAL A 90 -8.53 -1.78 -1.12
C VAL A 90 -7.41 -1.78 -0.09
N LEU A 91 -6.39 -0.97 -0.34
CA LEU A 91 -5.25 -0.80 0.57
C LEU A 91 -5.35 0.54 1.29
N GLY A 92 -5.11 0.50 2.59
CA GLY A 92 -4.71 1.67 3.36
C GLY A 92 -3.24 2.02 3.10
N THR A 93 -2.79 3.09 3.75
CA THR A 93 -1.40 3.55 3.65
C THR A 93 -0.76 3.58 5.03
N PHE A 94 0.45 3.02 5.14
CA PHE A 94 1.34 3.17 6.28
C PHE A 94 2.57 3.94 5.80
N ILE A 95 2.66 5.22 6.18
CA ILE A 95 3.69 6.12 5.66
C ILE A 95 4.48 6.80 6.78
N THR A 96 5.78 6.92 6.60
CA THR A 96 6.62 7.77 7.45
C THR A 96 7.43 8.70 6.56
N GLU A 97 7.37 10.00 6.79
CA GLU A 97 8.03 10.99 5.93
C GLU A 97 8.79 12.06 6.72
N GLY A 98 9.91 12.49 6.15
CA GLY A 98 10.72 13.57 6.70
C GLY A 98 11.25 13.31 8.13
N LYS A 99 11.45 14.40 8.90
CA LYS A 99 12.02 14.31 10.26
C LYS A 99 11.04 13.70 11.27
N GLY A 100 9.74 13.92 11.09
CA GLY A 100 8.69 13.33 11.93
C GLY A 100 8.61 11.82 11.72
N GLY A 101 8.56 11.40 10.46
CA GLY A 101 8.59 9.98 10.07
C GLY A 101 9.81 9.24 10.57
N ALA A 102 11.00 9.85 10.51
CA ALA A 102 12.21 9.24 11.05
C ALA A 102 12.08 8.91 12.55
N LYS A 103 11.49 9.80 13.35
CA LYS A 103 11.23 9.55 14.77
C LYS A 103 10.19 8.46 15.00
N LEU A 104 9.14 8.41 14.17
CA LEU A 104 8.14 7.33 14.23
C LEU A 104 8.76 5.98 13.88
N CYS A 105 9.57 5.90 12.82
CA CYS A 105 10.38 4.73 12.47
C CYS A 105 11.22 4.29 13.65
N GLU A 106 11.93 5.22 14.29
CA GLU A 106 12.76 4.88 15.43
C GLU A 106 11.96 4.22 16.56
N GLN A 107 10.76 4.72 16.84
CA GLN A 107 9.88 4.19 17.88
C GLN A 107 9.36 2.79 17.56
N PHE A 108 8.73 2.58 16.40
CA PHE A 108 8.11 1.27 16.13
C PHE A 108 9.14 0.19 15.79
N LEU A 109 10.32 0.58 15.28
CA LEU A 109 11.45 -0.32 15.00
C LEU A 109 12.42 -0.47 16.18
N THR A 110 12.10 0.05 17.37
CA THR A 110 13.01 -0.02 18.53
C THR A 110 13.32 -1.45 18.94
N SER A 111 12.31 -2.34 18.97
CA SER A 111 12.50 -3.76 19.33
C SER A 111 11.57 -4.67 18.54
N GLU A 112 11.82 -5.99 18.56
CA GLU A 112 10.88 -6.94 17.99
C GLU A 112 9.49 -6.87 18.63
N GLU A 113 9.42 -6.51 19.92
CA GLU A 113 8.15 -6.38 20.63
C GLU A 113 7.33 -5.20 20.08
N THR A 114 7.96 -4.04 19.87
CA THR A 114 7.27 -2.88 19.29
C THR A 114 6.83 -3.17 17.86
N VAL A 115 7.67 -3.85 17.07
CA VAL A 115 7.32 -4.31 15.72
C VAL A 115 6.07 -5.19 15.75
N ARG A 116 6.03 -6.21 16.62
CA ARG A 116 4.89 -7.13 16.73
C ARG A 116 3.62 -6.41 17.16
N LYS A 117 3.71 -5.47 18.12
CA LYS A 117 2.56 -4.64 18.54
C LYS A 117 2.02 -3.79 17.39
N THR A 118 2.90 -3.15 16.61
CA THR A 118 2.49 -2.37 15.44
C THR A 118 1.81 -3.24 14.40
N VAL A 119 2.38 -4.42 14.06
CA VAL A 119 1.75 -5.38 13.14
C VAL A 119 0.37 -5.81 13.62
N GLN A 120 0.23 -6.17 14.91
CA GLN A 120 -1.06 -6.55 15.48
C GLN A 120 -2.09 -5.42 15.37
N SER A 121 -1.71 -4.18 15.69
CA SER A 121 -2.59 -3.02 15.55
C SER A 121 -3.05 -2.81 14.11
N LEU A 122 -2.15 -2.89 13.13
CA LEU A 122 -2.50 -2.74 11.71
C LEU A 122 -3.46 -3.84 11.26
N VAL A 123 -3.21 -5.10 11.63
CA VAL A 123 -4.11 -6.23 11.30
C VAL A 123 -5.48 -6.04 11.96
N CYS A 124 -5.53 -5.63 13.24
CA CYS A 124 -6.79 -5.36 13.94
C CYS A 124 -7.59 -4.23 13.26
N VAL A 125 -6.92 -3.15 12.85
CA VAL A 125 -7.55 -2.06 12.10
C VAL A 125 -8.10 -2.57 10.78
N THR A 126 -7.31 -3.34 10.03
CA THR A 126 -7.76 -3.92 8.76
C THR A 126 -8.99 -4.80 8.93
N GLN A 127 -9.01 -5.69 9.92
CA GLN A 127 -10.18 -6.54 10.20
C GLN A 127 -11.40 -5.72 10.65
N ARG A 128 -11.19 -4.65 11.43
CA ARG A 128 -12.27 -3.82 11.96
C ARG A 128 -12.97 -2.99 10.89
N TYR A 129 -12.23 -2.50 9.91
CA TYR A 129 -12.72 -1.66 8.81
C TYR A 129 -12.84 -2.41 7.48
N ASN A 130 -12.57 -3.72 7.48
CA ASN A 130 -12.79 -4.65 6.38
C ASN A 130 -12.14 -4.23 5.04
N PHE A 131 -10.90 -3.74 5.06
CA PHE A 131 -10.10 -3.54 3.83
C PHE A 131 -9.02 -4.62 3.70
N ASP A 132 -8.15 -4.52 2.71
CA ASP A 132 -7.36 -5.68 2.23
C ASP A 132 -5.85 -5.54 2.44
N GLY A 133 -5.38 -4.49 3.09
CA GLY A 133 -3.97 -4.39 3.47
C GLY A 133 -3.39 -3.01 3.25
N TRP A 134 -2.10 -2.96 2.93
CA TRP A 134 -1.28 -1.78 3.16
C TRP A 134 -0.27 -1.52 2.05
N LEU A 135 -0.27 -0.30 1.53
CA LEU A 135 0.93 0.27 0.93
C LEU A 135 1.84 0.78 2.06
N VAL A 136 3.05 0.25 2.12
CA VAL A 136 4.08 0.67 3.08
C VAL A 136 5.05 1.60 2.38
N ASN A 137 5.05 2.87 2.78
CA ASN A 137 5.89 3.92 2.18
C ASN A 137 6.80 4.59 3.23
N ILE A 138 8.07 4.22 3.27
CA ILE A 138 9.03 4.77 4.24
C ILE A 138 9.88 5.85 3.56
N GLU A 139 9.38 7.07 3.52
CA GLU A 139 9.97 8.27 2.91
C GLU A 139 10.91 9.03 3.85
N ASN A 140 11.71 8.30 4.63
CA ASN A 140 12.75 8.86 5.48
C ASN A 140 13.91 7.89 5.70
N LYS A 141 15.07 8.40 6.12
CA LYS A 141 16.20 7.57 6.51
C LYS A 141 15.81 6.62 7.66
N VAL A 142 16.31 5.40 7.62
CA VAL A 142 16.20 4.39 8.70
C VAL A 142 17.60 4.11 9.24
N LEU A 143 17.75 3.96 10.56
CA LEU A 143 19.03 3.66 11.17
C LEU A 143 19.47 2.23 10.83
N ILE A 144 20.77 2.03 10.57
CA ILE A 144 21.31 0.71 10.17
C ILE A 144 20.95 -0.38 11.19
N GLN A 145 21.01 -0.05 12.48
CA GLN A 145 20.66 -0.97 13.57
C GLN A 145 19.17 -1.40 13.58
N GLN A 146 18.29 -0.68 12.88
CA GLN A 146 16.85 -0.93 12.82
C GLN A 146 16.44 -1.69 11.55
N LEU A 147 17.35 -1.92 10.60
CA LEU A 147 17.03 -2.57 9.32
C LEU A 147 16.53 -4.00 9.48
N ASN A 148 17.05 -4.74 10.47
CA ASN A 148 16.55 -6.07 10.80
C ASN A 148 15.10 -6.03 11.31
N ASN A 149 14.77 -5.01 12.11
CA ASN A 149 13.41 -4.81 12.62
C ASN A 149 12.47 -4.34 11.50
N LEU A 150 12.95 -3.55 10.53
CA LEU A 150 12.15 -3.19 9.35
C LEU A 150 11.85 -4.43 8.49
N LYS A 151 12.87 -5.26 8.25
CA LYS A 151 12.70 -6.55 7.56
C LYS A 151 11.69 -7.44 8.28
N LEU A 152 11.79 -7.52 9.62
CA LEU A 152 10.87 -8.27 10.46
C LEU A 152 9.45 -7.70 10.37
N PHE A 153 9.29 -6.37 10.42
CA PHE A 153 8.01 -5.69 10.32
C PHE A 153 7.31 -6.04 9.00
N LEU A 154 7.99 -5.87 7.86
CA LEU A 154 7.42 -6.17 6.54
C LEU A 154 6.99 -7.62 6.44
N ARG A 155 7.88 -8.56 6.80
CA ARG A 155 7.57 -10.00 6.75
C ARG A 155 6.40 -10.37 7.66
N LEU A 156 6.40 -9.90 8.91
CA LEU A 156 5.32 -10.20 9.85
C LEU A 156 4.00 -9.58 9.42
N LEU A 157 4.01 -8.36 8.89
CA LEU A 157 2.81 -7.71 8.39
C LEU A 157 2.22 -8.51 7.22
N THR A 158 3.03 -8.84 6.21
CA THR A 158 2.63 -9.66 5.06
C THR A 158 2.07 -11.02 5.49
N ASP A 159 2.80 -11.77 6.32
CA ASP A 159 2.41 -13.10 6.77
C ASP A 159 1.13 -13.08 7.62
N THR A 160 0.99 -12.09 8.50
CA THR A 160 -0.15 -12.00 9.43
C THR A 160 -1.40 -11.49 8.73
N MET A 161 -1.24 -10.54 7.81
CA MET A 161 -2.32 -10.08 6.93
C MET A 161 -2.86 -11.24 6.10
N ARG A 162 -2.00 -12.00 5.42
CA ARG A 162 -2.41 -13.14 4.59
C ARG A 162 -3.22 -14.19 5.35
N LYS A 163 -2.87 -14.42 6.62
CA LYS A 163 -3.60 -15.34 7.52
C LYS A 163 -4.93 -14.78 8.00
N SER A 164 -5.04 -13.46 8.12
CA SER A 164 -6.18 -12.78 8.75
C SER A 164 -7.23 -12.32 7.74
N VAL A 165 -6.79 -12.00 6.53
CA VAL A 165 -7.59 -11.52 5.39
C VAL A 165 -7.07 -12.24 4.14
N GLY A 166 -7.82 -13.21 3.62
CA GLY A 166 -7.27 -14.24 2.70
C GLY A 166 -6.58 -13.67 1.45
N PHE A 167 -7.18 -12.67 0.81
CA PHE A 167 -6.64 -12.05 -0.41
C PHE A 167 -5.85 -10.77 -0.14
N SER A 168 -5.39 -10.52 1.10
CA SER A 168 -4.73 -9.27 1.45
C SER A 168 -3.51 -8.94 0.59
N ARG A 169 -3.10 -7.68 0.52
CA ARG A 169 -1.80 -7.31 -0.08
C ARG A 169 -1.02 -6.36 0.83
N VAL A 170 0.27 -6.62 0.98
CA VAL A 170 1.25 -5.68 1.54
C VAL A 170 2.24 -5.33 0.45
N ILE A 171 2.24 -4.07 0.02
CA ILE A 171 3.05 -3.58 -1.09
C ILE A 171 4.08 -2.59 -0.53
N TRP A 172 5.34 -2.79 -0.88
CA TRP A 172 6.43 -1.88 -0.52
C TRP A 172 6.61 -0.80 -1.58
N TYR A 173 6.68 0.48 -1.20
CA TYR A 173 7.08 1.54 -2.13
C TYR A 173 8.62 1.62 -2.23
N ASP A 174 9.15 1.80 -3.43
CA ASP A 174 10.59 1.90 -3.72
C ASP A 174 11.23 3.17 -3.14
N ALA A 175 11.44 3.21 -1.82
CA ALA A 175 11.96 4.36 -1.09
C ALA A 175 13.33 4.09 -0.45
N VAL A 176 13.33 3.50 0.75
CA VAL A 176 14.58 3.23 1.50
C VAL A 176 15.29 2.00 0.96
N THR A 177 16.60 2.10 0.77
CA THR A 177 17.46 0.99 0.36
C THR A 177 17.83 0.08 1.52
N ALA A 178 18.42 -1.08 1.22
CA ALA A 178 18.99 -2.03 2.17
C ALA A 178 20.09 -1.42 3.08
N SER A 179 20.58 -0.22 2.76
CA SER A 179 21.51 0.55 3.61
C SER A 179 20.84 1.50 4.60
N GLY A 180 19.51 1.61 4.57
CA GLY A 180 18.72 2.55 5.36
C GLY A 180 18.66 3.97 4.79
N LYS A 181 19.29 4.24 3.65
CA LYS A 181 19.20 5.53 2.96
C LYS A 181 17.93 5.60 2.11
N LEU A 182 17.19 6.70 2.23
CA LEU A 182 16.14 7.06 1.29
C LEU A 182 16.74 7.37 -0.07
N HIS A 183 16.48 6.52 -1.06
CA HIS A 183 16.99 6.64 -2.42
C HIS A 183 16.16 5.74 -3.34
N TRP A 184 15.19 6.32 -4.04
CA TRP A 184 14.34 5.60 -5.00
C TRP A 184 15.19 5.05 -6.16
N GLN A 185 15.02 3.76 -6.47
CA GLN A 185 15.80 3.08 -7.51
C GLN A 185 15.16 3.21 -8.90
N ASN A 186 13.85 3.40 -8.96
CA ASN A 186 13.01 3.32 -10.16
C ASN A 186 13.08 1.94 -10.86
N LYS A 187 13.52 0.92 -10.11
CA LYS A 187 13.68 -0.46 -10.57
C LYS A 187 13.82 -1.40 -9.40
N LEU A 188 13.57 -2.68 -9.62
CA LEU A 188 13.94 -3.72 -8.67
C LEU A 188 15.42 -4.09 -8.89
N ASN A 189 16.24 -4.03 -7.83
CA ASN A 189 17.65 -4.40 -7.86
C ASN A 189 18.11 -4.87 -6.48
N GLU A 190 19.41 -5.13 -6.30
CA GLU A 190 19.97 -5.59 -5.02
C GLU A 190 19.71 -4.64 -3.84
N LEU A 191 19.50 -3.34 -4.12
CA LEU A 191 19.35 -2.31 -3.10
C LEU A 191 17.95 -2.29 -2.47
N ASN A 192 16.91 -2.81 -3.14
CA ASN A 192 15.55 -2.87 -2.60
C ASN A 192 14.94 -4.28 -2.61
N LYS A 193 15.60 -5.27 -3.22
CA LYS A 193 15.14 -6.67 -3.25
C LYS A 193 14.83 -7.25 -1.87
N VAL A 194 15.59 -6.88 -0.85
CA VAL A 194 15.37 -7.36 0.53
C VAL A 194 13.98 -7.01 1.07
N TRP A 195 13.40 -5.89 0.64
CA TRP A 195 12.05 -5.46 1.01
C TRP A 195 10.99 -6.14 0.14
N TYR A 196 11.24 -6.22 -1.17
CA TYR A 196 10.40 -6.97 -2.11
C TYR A 196 10.19 -8.42 -1.67
N ASP A 197 11.25 -9.09 -1.21
CA ASP A 197 11.20 -10.49 -0.75
C ASP A 197 10.36 -10.66 0.54
N CYS A 198 10.08 -9.57 1.27
CA CYS A 198 9.27 -9.59 2.49
C CYS A 198 7.80 -9.20 2.24
N CYS A 199 7.44 -8.83 1.02
CA CYS A 199 6.14 -8.26 0.66
C CYS A 199 5.46 -9.01 -0.50
N ASP A 200 4.17 -8.74 -0.69
CA ASP A 200 3.40 -9.27 -1.81
C ASP A 200 3.76 -8.58 -3.14
N GLY A 201 4.37 -7.40 -3.08
CA GLY A 201 4.89 -6.71 -4.26
C GLY A 201 5.71 -5.47 -3.92
N ILE A 202 6.29 -4.88 -4.95
CA ILE A 202 6.97 -3.57 -4.91
C ILE A 202 6.30 -2.61 -5.87
N TYR A 203 6.05 -1.39 -5.41
CA TYR A 203 5.62 -0.25 -6.20
C TYR A 203 6.85 0.62 -6.49
N LEU A 204 7.35 0.53 -7.73
CA LEU A 204 8.51 1.27 -8.20
C LEU A 204 8.21 2.77 -8.36
N ASN A 205 9.19 3.60 -8.02
CA ASN A 205 9.13 5.02 -8.27
C ASN A 205 9.09 5.33 -9.79
N TYR A 206 8.54 6.49 -10.15
CA TYR A 206 8.06 6.82 -11.49
C TYR A 206 9.12 7.35 -12.48
N ASN A 207 10.40 7.39 -12.12
CA ASN A 207 11.48 7.87 -13.02
C ASN A 207 12.27 6.70 -13.65
N TRP A 208 11.57 5.68 -14.14
CA TRP A 208 12.16 4.50 -14.78
C TRP A 208 12.41 4.73 -16.27
N ASN A 209 13.17 3.81 -16.88
CA ASN A 209 13.36 3.71 -18.32
C ASN A 209 13.31 2.23 -18.76
N ASP A 210 13.27 1.98 -20.07
CA ASP A 210 13.12 0.62 -20.61
C ASP A 210 14.21 -0.35 -20.11
N GLU A 211 15.46 0.10 -20.03
CA GLU A 211 16.59 -0.71 -19.52
C GLU A 211 16.39 -1.06 -18.04
N ALA A 212 15.94 -0.10 -17.22
CA ALA A 212 15.66 -0.30 -15.81
C ALA A 212 14.51 -1.30 -15.59
N LEU A 213 13.45 -1.23 -16.41
CA LEU A 213 12.34 -2.18 -16.36
C LEU A 213 12.76 -3.59 -16.79
N LEU A 214 13.51 -3.71 -17.90
CA LEU A 214 14.06 -4.99 -18.35
C LEU A 214 14.95 -5.61 -17.26
N SER A 215 15.84 -4.82 -16.66
CA SER A 215 16.70 -5.32 -15.57
C SER A 215 15.90 -5.75 -14.34
N SER A 216 14.76 -5.11 -14.04
CA SER A 216 13.91 -5.50 -12.90
C SER A 216 13.37 -6.92 -13.03
N ALA A 217 13.15 -7.39 -14.26
CA ALA A 217 12.66 -8.74 -14.56
C ALA A 217 13.63 -9.84 -14.10
N ASP A 218 14.94 -9.53 -14.01
CA ASP A 218 15.96 -10.48 -13.56
C ASP A 218 15.97 -10.68 -12.03
N PHE A 219 15.34 -9.77 -11.28
CA PHE A 219 15.38 -9.77 -9.81
C PHE A 219 14.11 -10.30 -9.14
N GLY A 220 12.99 -10.41 -9.87
CA GLY A 220 11.71 -10.78 -9.26
C GLY A 220 10.64 -11.19 -10.26
N THR A 221 9.55 -11.75 -9.73
CA THR A 221 8.37 -12.11 -10.51
C THR A 221 7.66 -10.84 -11.01
N LEU A 222 7.43 -10.77 -12.32
CA LEU A 222 6.87 -9.59 -13.00
C LEU A 222 5.53 -9.13 -12.44
N ASN A 223 4.62 -10.05 -12.13
CA ASN A 223 3.30 -9.72 -11.58
C ASN A 223 3.33 -9.25 -10.11
N LYS A 224 4.51 -9.16 -9.48
CA LYS A 224 4.73 -8.54 -8.17
C LYS A 224 5.43 -7.17 -8.26
N ILE A 225 5.72 -6.68 -9.46
CA ILE A 225 6.43 -5.42 -9.71
C ILE A 225 5.44 -4.43 -10.35
N TYR A 226 4.94 -3.49 -9.55
CA TYR A 226 4.07 -2.40 -10.01
C TYR A 226 4.94 -1.23 -10.45
N VAL A 227 4.86 -0.88 -11.75
CA VAL A 227 5.66 0.18 -12.36
C VAL A 227 4.92 1.51 -12.24
N GLY A 228 5.50 2.49 -11.55
CA GLY A 228 4.81 3.73 -11.24
C GLY A 228 4.69 4.71 -12.38
N ILE A 229 3.49 5.25 -12.55
CA ILE A 229 3.18 6.29 -13.53
C ILE A 229 2.68 7.51 -12.74
N ASP A 230 3.47 8.59 -12.75
CA ASP A 230 3.06 9.82 -12.08
C ASP A 230 2.09 10.63 -12.95
N VAL A 231 0.80 10.51 -12.64
CA VAL A 231 -0.29 11.22 -13.33
C VAL A 231 -0.38 12.71 -12.97
N PHE A 232 0.42 13.19 -12.00
CA PHE A 232 0.61 14.62 -11.74
C PHE A 232 1.63 15.28 -12.69
N ALA A 233 2.23 14.51 -13.61
CA ALA A 233 3.18 14.98 -14.60
C ALA A 233 4.46 15.61 -14.00
N ARG A 234 4.96 15.15 -12.84
CA ARG A 234 6.19 15.68 -12.21
C ARG A 234 7.48 15.01 -12.70
N GLY A 235 7.46 14.39 -13.87
CA GLY A 235 8.67 13.85 -14.51
C GLY A 235 8.52 12.54 -15.26
N CYS A 236 7.40 11.82 -15.09
CA CYS A 236 7.12 10.61 -15.86
C CYS A 236 6.57 10.97 -17.24
N ILE A 237 7.12 10.38 -18.31
CA ILE A 237 6.49 10.44 -19.63
C ILE A 237 5.39 9.37 -19.62
N GLY A 238 4.12 9.77 -19.66
CA GLY A 238 3.06 8.87 -20.08
C GLY A 238 3.27 8.58 -21.57
N ARG A 239 3.93 7.47 -21.91
CA ARG A 239 4.07 7.00 -23.29
C ARG A 239 3.03 5.95 -23.60
#